data_AF-A0A969UXQ2-F1
#
_entry.id   AF-A0A969UXQ2-F1
#
_cell.length_a   1.000
_cell.length_b   1.000
_cell.length_c   1.000
_cell.angle_alpha   90.00
_cell.angle_beta   90.00
_cell.angle_gamma   90.00
#
_symmetry.space_group_name_H-M   'P 1'
#
loop_
_entity.id
_entity.type
_entity.pdbx_description
1 polymer ?
#
loop_
_entity_poly.entity_id
_entity_poly.type
_entity_poly.pdbx_seq_one_letter_code
_entity_poly.pdbx_strand_id
1 'polypeptide(L)'
;MLGILALGYWFAEGLEQNIQRDVESFAERVQQDFYYEQQTLKAEVELMSDRDDLRQAIERRDARWFLKVLLPLKASLELDWVKVLDIQGNVLADVRKNILTQASFEDKALGQSTVSGSNLIDLVSAKQPDQRQTLLVASHVIVHSQDDSDRPLGGLMIGRLIDDTLLQKIATGSSKYLLALVDNQVTATTLSAGKFPLTWQPPGPDNIYASRSQLGDQQYFAKSFVIAGSSASLLTVILYPITVLEAAVQVLWLRLGILFLLGSTIISLVGGCIARSLTQPILKLTRMTQQLANGDTTVRVPNTGRDEVAQLGRAFNQMAEQLAERGFLNQKIQELQNILQNLQKDQAQLIHTEKCRLWGNWSLVLLTNSIPRWGQFALLLVMSPVP
;
A
#
# COMPACT_ATOMS: atom_id res chain seq x y z
N MET A 1 -4.00 -4.80 13.90
CA MET A 1 -2.59 -4.78 13.44
C MET A 1 -2.32 -5.85 12.39
N LEU A 2 -2.62 -7.13 12.65
CA LEU A 2 -2.47 -8.25 11.68
C LEU A 2 -3.13 -7.98 10.31
N GLY A 3 -4.35 -7.46 10.26
CA GLY A 3 -5.02 -7.16 8.98
C GLY A 3 -4.33 -6.08 8.14
N ILE A 4 -3.67 -5.10 8.77
CA ILE A 4 -2.93 -4.04 8.06
C ILE A 4 -1.63 -4.59 7.48
N LEU A 5 -0.95 -5.48 8.23
CA LEU A 5 0.24 -6.18 7.74
C LEU A 5 -0.09 -7.12 6.57
N ALA A 6 -1.20 -7.88 6.68
CA ALA A 6 -1.67 -8.74 5.60
C ALA A 6 -2.04 -7.94 4.35
N LEU A 7 -2.74 -6.81 4.50
CA LEU A 7 -3.06 -5.91 3.40
C LEU A 7 -1.79 -5.33 2.75
N GLY A 8 -0.81 -4.94 3.56
CA GLY A 8 0.48 -4.43 3.07
C GLY A 8 1.27 -5.46 2.29
N TYR A 9 1.31 -6.72 2.76
CA TYR A 9 1.95 -7.82 2.05
C TYR A 9 1.25 -8.11 0.72
N TRP A 10 -0.09 -8.25 0.74
CA TRP A 10 -0.88 -8.49 -0.47
C TRP A 10 -0.72 -7.37 -1.51
N PHE A 11 -0.66 -6.11 -1.05
CA PHE A 11 -0.42 -4.97 -1.92
C PHE A 11 0.98 -4.98 -2.53
N ALA A 12 2.02 -5.29 -1.73
CA ALA A 12 3.39 -5.38 -2.22
C ALA A 12 3.54 -6.47 -3.29
N GLU A 13 2.96 -7.64 -3.05
CA GLU A 13 2.96 -8.77 -3.99
C GLU A 13 2.19 -8.43 -5.28
N GLY A 14 1.00 -7.83 -5.16
CA GLY A 14 0.21 -7.40 -6.32
C GLY A 14 0.90 -6.32 -7.15
N LEU A 15 1.64 -5.43 -6.50
CA LEU A 15 2.36 -4.36 -7.19
C LEU A 15 3.62 -4.88 -7.89
N GLU A 16 4.33 -5.85 -7.30
CA GLU A 16 5.42 -6.57 -7.97
C GLU A 16 4.92 -7.30 -9.23
N GLN A 17 3.79 -8.01 -9.15
CA GLN A 17 3.17 -8.66 -10.32
C GLN A 17 2.76 -7.66 -11.41
N ASN A 18 2.19 -6.51 -11.02
CA ASN A 18 1.82 -5.46 -11.98
C ASN A 18 3.05 -4.87 -12.67
N ILE A 19 4.16 -4.66 -11.95
CA ILE A 19 5.43 -4.19 -12.53
C ILE A 19 5.97 -5.23 -13.50
N GLN A 20 5.97 -6.51 -13.13
CA GLN A 20 6.42 -7.57 -14.03
C GLN A 20 5.63 -7.58 -15.34
N ARG A 21 4.30 -7.46 -15.27
CA ARG A 21 3.44 -7.35 -16.46
C ARG A 21 3.71 -6.08 -17.27
N ASP A 22 3.90 -4.94 -16.60
CA ASP A 22 4.20 -3.68 -17.28
C ASP A 22 5.57 -3.73 -18.00
N VAL A 23 6.60 -4.31 -17.36
CA VAL A 23 7.91 -4.55 -17.99
C VAL A 23 7.78 -5.51 -19.17
N GLU A 24 7.00 -6.58 -19.05
CA GLU A 24 6.76 -7.52 -20.15
C GLU A 24 6.06 -6.84 -21.34
N SER A 25 4.98 -6.11 -21.08
CA SER A 25 4.25 -5.38 -22.14
C SER A 25 5.11 -4.32 -22.83
N PHE A 26 6.04 -3.73 -22.09
CA PHE A 26 7.02 -2.83 -22.67
C PHE A 26 8.07 -3.57 -23.49
N ALA A 27 8.50 -4.77 -23.08
CA ALA A 27 9.38 -5.62 -23.88
C ALA A 27 8.79 -5.97 -25.23
N GLU A 28 7.52 -6.40 -25.24
CA GLU A 28 6.78 -6.69 -26.47
C GLU A 28 6.71 -5.45 -27.38
N ARG A 29 6.43 -4.27 -26.80
CA ARG A 29 6.42 -3.00 -27.56
C ARG A 29 7.79 -2.70 -28.16
N VAL A 30 8.87 -2.78 -27.37
CA VAL A 30 10.23 -2.50 -27.84
C VAL A 30 10.61 -3.46 -28.98
N GLN A 31 10.30 -4.75 -28.84
CA GLN A 31 10.52 -5.74 -29.89
C GLN A 31 9.73 -5.41 -31.16
N GLN A 32 8.48 -4.95 -31.01
CA GLN A 32 7.65 -4.51 -32.12
C GLN A 32 8.22 -3.25 -32.80
N ASP A 33 8.73 -2.28 -32.04
CA ASP A 33 9.36 -1.07 -32.58
C ASP A 33 10.63 -1.41 -33.39
N PHE A 34 11.45 -2.34 -32.90
CA PHE A 34 12.58 -2.87 -33.69
C PHE A 34 12.12 -3.57 -34.95
N TYR A 35 11.05 -4.35 -34.89
CA TYR A 35 10.47 -4.98 -36.08
C TYR A 35 9.98 -3.94 -37.10
N TYR A 36 9.38 -2.84 -36.64
CA TYR A 36 8.98 -1.75 -37.54
C TYR A 36 10.19 -1.05 -38.19
N GLU A 37 11.26 -0.80 -37.44
CA GLU A 37 12.51 -0.25 -38.00
C GLU A 37 13.11 -1.21 -39.04
N GLN A 38 13.04 -2.53 -38.82
CA GLN A 38 13.43 -3.56 -39.80
C GLN A 38 12.61 -3.50 -41.08
N GLN A 39 11.28 -3.44 -40.99
CA GLN A 39 10.42 -3.36 -42.18
C GLN A 39 10.61 -2.04 -42.93
N THR A 40 10.83 -0.94 -42.21
CA THR A 40 11.11 0.37 -42.80
C THR A 40 12.41 0.33 -43.60
N LEU A 41 13.49 -0.19 -43.01
CA LEU A 41 14.78 -0.32 -43.68
C LEU A 41 14.71 -1.26 -44.90
N LYS A 42 13.90 -2.33 -44.81
CA LYS A 42 13.66 -3.22 -45.95
C LYS A 42 12.99 -2.49 -47.12
N ALA A 43 11.95 -1.70 -46.84
CA ALA A 43 11.29 -0.91 -47.88
C ALA A 43 12.22 0.15 -48.47
N GLU A 44 13.04 0.81 -47.65
CA GLU A 44 14.04 1.79 -48.10
C GLU A 44 15.06 1.17 -49.07
N VAL A 45 15.59 -0.03 -48.78
CA VAL A 45 16.57 -0.69 -49.65
C VAL A 45 15.98 -1.16 -50.97
N GLU A 46 14.74 -1.64 -50.95
CA GLU A 46 13.99 -2.08 -52.14
C GLU A 46 13.69 -0.88 -53.06
N LEU A 47 13.24 0.24 -52.50
CA LEU A 47 13.03 1.47 -53.27
C LEU A 47 14.32 2.03 -53.85
N MET A 48 15.44 1.88 -53.15
CA MET A 48 16.75 2.33 -53.63
C MET A 48 17.33 1.43 -54.72
N SER A 49 17.16 0.10 -54.62
CA SER A 49 17.68 -0.86 -55.61
C SER A 49 16.98 -0.73 -56.96
N ASP A 50 15.75 -0.22 -56.97
CA ASP A 50 14.95 -0.03 -58.18
C ASP A 50 15.23 1.26 -58.96
N ARG A 51 16.13 2.13 -58.46
CA ARG A 51 16.43 3.38 -59.15
C ARG A 51 17.35 3.18 -60.35
N ASP A 52 16.99 3.80 -61.47
CA ASP A 52 17.77 3.73 -62.71
C ASP A 52 19.17 4.37 -62.60
N ASP A 53 19.31 5.43 -61.79
CA ASP A 53 20.60 6.09 -61.58
C ASP A 53 21.61 5.20 -60.84
N LEU A 54 21.13 4.38 -59.89
CA LEU A 54 21.96 3.40 -59.19
C LEU A 54 22.36 2.24 -60.13
N ARG A 55 21.43 1.75 -60.94
CA ARG A 55 21.69 0.69 -61.94
C ARG A 55 22.75 1.13 -62.95
N GLN A 56 22.60 2.33 -63.51
CA GLN A 56 23.58 2.92 -64.44
C GLN A 56 24.96 3.14 -63.78
N ALA A 57 25.00 3.45 -62.48
CA ALA A 57 26.26 3.59 -61.76
C ALA A 57 27.03 2.26 -61.68
N ILE A 58 26.33 1.15 -61.47
CA ILE A 58 26.90 -0.21 -61.44
C ILE A 58 27.44 -0.62 -62.81
N GLU A 59 26.66 -0.40 -63.87
CA GLU A 59 27.08 -0.70 -65.23
C GLU A 59 28.35 0.06 -65.64
N ARG A 60 28.44 1.34 -65.25
CA ARG A 60 29.60 2.20 -65.55
C ARG A 60 30.82 1.90 -64.69
N ARG A 61 30.66 1.20 -63.56
CA ARG A 61 31.71 0.93 -62.56
C ARG A 61 32.49 2.19 -62.13
N ASP A 62 31.83 3.35 -62.07
CA ASP A 62 32.47 4.63 -61.74
C ASP A 62 32.20 5.03 -60.28
N ALA A 63 33.25 4.94 -59.45
CA ALA A 63 33.22 5.31 -58.03
C ALA A 63 32.73 6.74 -57.77
N ARG A 64 33.04 7.71 -58.65
CA ARG A 64 32.60 9.11 -58.46
C ARG A 64 31.10 9.26 -58.71
N TRP A 65 30.56 8.45 -59.61
CA TRP A 65 29.13 8.45 -59.92
C TRP A 65 28.33 7.84 -58.77
N PHE A 66 28.83 6.77 -58.16
CA PHE A 66 28.23 6.21 -56.93
C PHE A 66 28.09 7.25 -55.83
N LEU A 67 29.14 8.03 -55.54
CA LEU A 67 29.06 9.05 -54.48
C LEU A 67 28.00 10.11 -54.78
N LYS A 68 27.82 10.52 -56.04
CA LYS A 68 26.80 11.50 -56.43
C LYS A 68 25.38 10.98 -56.20
N VAL A 69 25.14 9.69 -56.39
CA VAL A 69 23.81 9.06 -56.20
C VAL A 69 23.58 8.71 -54.73
N LEU A 70 24.57 8.11 -54.07
CA LEU A 70 24.43 7.55 -52.74
C LEU A 70 24.44 8.60 -51.63
N LEU A 71 25.20 9.70 -51.76
CA LEU A 71 25.28 10.70 -50.69
C LEU A 71 23.93 11.41 -50.42
N PRO A 72 23.19 11.90 -51.44
CA PRO A 72 21.87 12.49 -51.22
C PRO A 72 20.87 11.49 -50.63
N LEU A 73 20.91 10.23 -51.10
CA LEU A 73 20.04 9.16 -50.60
C LEU A 73 20.31 8.83 -49.13
N LYS A 74 21.58 8.64 -48.78
CA LYS A 74 22.02 8.40 -47.42
C LYS A 74 21.58 9.53 -46.48
N ALA A 75 21.66 10.78 -46.94
CA ALA A 75 21.22 11.93 -46.15
C ALA A 75 19.70 11.99 -46.01
N SER A 76 18.94 11.79 -47.10
CA SER A 76 17.48 11.87 -47.10
C SER A 76 16.80 10.77 -46.29
N LEU A 77 17.40 9.59 -46.21
CA LEU A 77 16.88 8.42 -45.49
C LEU A 77 17.54 8.24 -44.11
N GLU A 78 18.37 9.20 -43.71
CA GLU A 78 19.12 9.17 -42.45
C GLU A 78 19.88 7.85 -42.22
N LEU A 79 20.46 7.31 -43.31
CA LEU A 79 21.22 6.07 -43.26
C LEU A 79 22.61 6.33 -42.70
N ASP A 80 23.09 5.46 -41.83
CA ASP A 80 24.44 5.53 -41.28
C ASP A 80 25.45 4.82 -42.18
N TRP A 81 24.99 3.85 -42.96
CA TRP A 81 25.83 3.03 -43.84
C TRP A 81 25.10 2.66 -45.14
N VAL A 82 25.82 2.73 -46.26
CA VAL A 82 25.38 2.22 -47.57
C VAL A 82 26.56 1.54 -48.25
N LYS A 83 26.38 0.29 -48.69
CA LYS A 83 27.39 -0.47 -49.43
C LYS A 83 26.78 -1.06 -50.71
N VAL A 84 27.52 -0.97 -51.80
CA VAL A 84 27.15 -1.54 -53.10
C VAL A 84 28.18 -2.59 -53.48
N LEU A 85 27.69 -3.75 -53.92
CA LEU A 85 28.46 -4.92 -54.30
C LEU A 85 28.27 -5.22 -55.79
N ASP A 86 29.30 -5.74 -56.45
CA ASP A 86 29.16 -6.36 -57.78
C ASP A 86 28.58 -7.78 -57.69
N ILE A 87 28.36 -8.42 -58.84
CA ILE A 87 27.86 -9.80 -58.94
C ILE A 87 28.83 -10.87 -58.39
N GLN A 88 30.06 -10.50 -58.04
CA GLN A 88 31.04 -11.37 -57.38
C GLN A 88 31.13 -11.10 -55.87
N GLY A 89 30.38 -10.11 -55.36
CA GLY A 89 30.44 -9.67 -53.97
C GLY A 89 31.61 -8.74 -53.64
N ASN A 90 32.30 -8.18 -54.64
CA ASN A 90 33.31 -7.15 -54.40
C ASN A 90 32.65 -5.80 -54.15
N VAL A 91 33.28 -4.99 -53.30
CA VAL A 91 32.77 -3.67 -52.94
C VAL A 91 32.99 -2.68 -54.09
N LEU A 92 31.91 -2.15 -54.64
CA LEU A 92 31.92 -1.07 -55.64
C LEU A 92 31.87 0.31 -54.98
N ALA A 93 31.11 0.44 -53.90
CA ALA A 93 31.00 1.65 -53.11
C ALA A 93 30.72 1.32 -51.63
N ASP A 94 31.27 2.12 -50.72
CA ASP A 94 31.05 1.98 -49.28
C ASP A 94 31.03 3.38 -48.65
N VAL A 95 29.84 3.82 -48.27
CA VAL A 95 29.58 5.15 -47.72
C VAL A 95 29.15 5.01 -46.26
N ARG A 96 29.96 5.56 -45.36
CA ARG A 96 29.81 5.38 -43.92
C ARG A 96 29.65 6.72 -43.21
N LYS A 97 28.92 6.75 -42.10
CA LYS A 97 28.97 7.86 -41.12
C LYS A 97 30.36 7.95 -40.52
N ASN A 98 30.76 9.16 -40.12
CA ASN A 98 32.12 9.43 -39.64
C ASN A 98 32.58 8.46 -38.53
N ILE A 99 31.69 8.16 -37.58
CA ILE A 99 31.97 7.25 -36.46
C ILE A 99 32.28 5.81 -36.89
N LEU A 100 31.85 5.40 -38.08
CA LEU A 100 32.01 4.03 -38.62
C LEU A 100 33.21 3.89 -39.57
N THR A 101 33.91 4.99 -39.88
CA THR A 101 34.95 5.02 -40.92
C THR A 101 36.09 4.04 -40.63
N GLN A 102 36.51 3.92 -39.36
CA GLN A 102 37.60 3.02 -38.94
C GLN A 102 37.10 1.63 -38.49
N ALA A 103 35.79 1.38 -38.53
CA ALA A 103 35.25 0.11 -38.06
C ALA A 103 35.43 -1.01 -39.09
N SER A 104 35.76 -2.20 -38.61
CA SER A 104 35.69 -3.44 -39.38
C SER A 104 34.28 -4.03 -39.24
N PHE A 105 33.64 -4.33 -40.37
CA PHE A 105 32.27 -4.86 -40.41
C PHE A 105 32.28 -6.38 -40.59
N GLU A 106 31.39 -7.05 -39.89
CA GLU A 106 31.16 -8.50 -40.01
C GLU A 106 30.04 -8.80 -41.02
N ASP A 107 30.14 -8.23 -42.22
CA ASP A 107 29.06 -8.21 -43.22
C ASP A 107 29.30 -9.14 -44.43
N LYS A 108 30.43 -9.86 -44.45
CA LYS A 108 30.85 -10.66 -45.61
C LYS A 108 29.85 -11.76 -45.96
N ALA A 109 29.26 -12.43 -44.97
CA ALA A 109 28.26 -13.47 -45.18
C ALA A 109 26.98 -12.87 -45.80
N LEU A 110 26.51 -11.76 -45.23
CA LEU A 110 25.33 -11.03 -45.71
C LEU A 110 25.51 -10.56 -47.16
N GLY A 111 26.69 -10.01 -47.51
CA GLY A 111 26.98 -9.58 -48.87
C GLY A 111 26.93 -10.72 -49.89
N GLN A 112 27.48 -11.90 -49.54
CA GLN A 112 27.44 -13.09 -50.41
C GLN A 112 26.01 -13.62 -50.59
N SER A 113 25.21 -13.66 -49.51
CA SER A 113 23.80 -14.04 -49.59
C SER A 113 23.00 -13.06 -50.46
N THR A 114 23.28 -11.77 -50.37
CA THR A 114 22.60 -10.72 -51.15
C THR A 114 22.81 -10.90 -52.64
N VAL A 115 24.06 -11.08 -53.06
CA VAL A 115 24.40 -11.26 -54.48
C VAL A 115 23.90 -12.60 -55.03
N SER A 116 23.70 -13.59 -54.16
CA SER A 116 23.07 -14.86 -54.49
C SER A 116 21.54 -14.78 -54.64
N GLY A 117 20.95 -13.58 -54.49
CA GLY A 117 19.51 -13.35 -54.63
C GLY A 117 18.71 -13.42 -53.33
N SER A 118 19.37 -13.56 -52.17
CA SER A 118 18.68 -13.56 -50.87
C SER A 118 18.60 -12.14 -50.32
N ASN A 119 17.39 -11.59 -50.25
CA ASN A 119 17.12 -10.33 -49.57
C ASN A 119 16.95 -10.59 -48.07
N LEU A 120 17.80 -9.97 -47.24
CA LEU A 120 17.88 -10.27 -45.82
C LEU A 120 17.85 -9.01 -44.97
N ILE A 121 17.32 -9.18 -43.75
CA ILE A 121 17.49 -8.23 -42.66
C ILE A 121 18.41 -8.92 -41.65
N ASP A 122 19.43 -8.20 -41.21
CA ASP A 122 20.45 -8.73 -40.32
C ASP A 122 20.94 -7.68 -39.33
N LEU A 123 21.66 -8.15 -38.32
CA LEU A 123 22.44 -7.34 -37.41
C LEU A 123 23.92 -7.50 -37.75
N VAL A 124 24.61 -6.40 -38.00
CA VAL A 124 26.03 -6.40 -38.33
C VAL A 124 26.82 -5.70 -37.23
N SER A 125 27.81 -6.40 -36.71
CA SER A 125 28.79 -5.83 -35.77
C SER A 125 29.81 -4.98 -36.51
N ALA A 126 30.01 -3.75 -36.04
CA ALA A 126 31.08 -2.85 -36.42
C ALA A 126 32.09 -2.75 -35.27
N LYS A 127 33.26 -3.36 -35.46
CA LYS A 127 34.32 -3.46 -34.45
C LYS A 127 35.36 -2.35 -34.64
N GLN A 128 35.63 -1.60 -33.59
CA GLN A 128 36.76 -0.67 -33.44
C GLN A 128 37.68 -1.16 -32.31
N PRO A 129 38.93 -0.68 -32.23
CA PRO A 129 39.88 -1.10 -31.19
C PRO A 129 39.33 -0.98 -29.76
N ASP A 130 38.58 0.09 -29.48
CA ASP A 130 38.09 0.43 -28.13
C ASP A 130 36.57 0.38 -28.00
N GLN A 131 35.83 0.16 -29.09
CA GLN A 131 34.37 0.23 -29.09
C GLN A 131 33.77 -0.79 -30.06
N ARG A 132 32.58 -1.29 -29.70
CA ARG A 132 31.73 -2.07 -30.59
C ARG A 132 30.43 -1.36 -30.82
N GLN A 133 29.98 -1.41 -32.07
CA GLN A 133 28.72 -0.84 -32.49
C GLN A 133 27.94 -1.91 -33.26
N THR A 134 26.62 -1.79 -33.24
CA THR A 134 25.73 -2.71 -33.94
C THR A 134 24.90 -1.92 -34.93
N LEU A 135 24.80 -2.42 -36.15
CA LEU A 135 23.93 -1.86 -37.16
C LEU A 135 22.79 -2.82 -37.44
N LEU A 136 21.60 -2.25 -37.60
CA LEU A 136 20.52 -2.92 -38.29
C LEU A 136 20.73 -2.73 -39.79
N VAL A 137 20.76 -3.83 -40.55
CA VAL A 137 21.13 -3.84 -41.96
C VAL A 137 20.07 -4.54 -42.76
N ALA A 138 19.66 -3.93 -43.87
CA ALA A 138 18.85 -4.56 -44.89
C ALA A 138 19.64 -4.67 -46.18
N SER A 139 19.46 -5.78 -46.89
CA SER A 139 20.10 -6.01 -48.18
C SER A 139 19.08 -6.38 -49.25
N HIS A 140 19.35 -5.93 -50.48
CA HIS A 140 18.54 -6.21 -51.65
C HIS A 140 19.42 -6.45 -52.88
N VAL A 141 19.07 -7.46 -53.68
CA VAL A 141 19.69 -7.66 -55.00
C VAL A 141 19.27 -6.54 -55.96
N ILE A 142 20.19 -6.04 -56.76
CA ILE A 142 19.88 -5.12 -57.85
C ILE A 142 19.83 -5.95 -59.13
N VAL A 143 18.71 -5.89 -59.85
CA VAL A 143 18.50 -6.62 -61.11
C VAL A 143 18.50 -5.69 -62.32
N HIS A 144 18.72 -6.27 -63.49
CA HIS A 144 18.72 -5.52 -64.74
C HIS A 144 17.29 -5.09 -65.14
N SER A 145 17.09 -3.80 -65.37
CA SER A 145 15.77 -3.23 -65.71
C SER A 145 15.23 -3.60 -67.11
N GLN A 146 16.08 -4.11 -68.02
CA GLN A 146 15.76 -4.20 -69.45
C GLN A 146 15.53 -5.63 -69.94
N ASP A 147 15.70 -6.63 -69.09
CA ASP A 147 15.59 -8.04 -69.48
C ASP A 147 14.60 -8.74 -68.52
N ASP A 148 13.62 -9.46 -69.07
CA ASP A 148 12.58 -10.23 -68.35
C ASP A 148 13.17 -11.43 -67.57
N SER A 149 14.49 -11.42 -67.36
CA SER A 149 15.30 -12.53 -66.86
C SER A 149 15.83 -12.30 -65.44
N ASP A 150 15.42 -11.20 -64.76
CA ASP A 150 15.80 -10.84 -63.38
C ASP A 150 17.30 -11.07 -63.07
N ARG A 151 18.15 -10.78 -64.07
CA ARG A 151 19.58 -11.03 -63.93
C ARG A 151 20.18 -10.10 -62.88
N PRO A 152 20.91 -10.63 -61.87
CA PRO A 152 21.54 -9.82 -60.85
C PRO A 152 22.66 -8.97 -61.46
N LEU A 153 22.64 -7.66 -61.20
CA LEU A 153 23.69 -6.69 -61.51
C LEU A 153 24.64 -6.48 -60.32
N GLY A 154 24.16 -6.75 -59.10
CA GLY A 154 24.92 -6.56 -57.87
C GLY A 154 24.02 -6.61 -56.63
N GLY A 155 24.55 -6.15 -55.51
CA GLY A 155 23.82 -6.06 -54.25
C GLY A 155 23.87 -4.66 -53.66
N LEU A 156 22.78 -4.23 -53.05
CA LEU A 156 22.70 -3.03 -52.22
C LEU A 156 22.54 -3.45 -50.76
N MET A 157 23.27 -2.80 -49.87
CA MET A 157 23.12 -2.94 -48.43
C MET A 157 23.01 -1.55 -47.83
N ILE A 158 22.05 -1.36 -46.95
CA ILE A 158 21.90 -0.14 -46.17
C ILE A 158 21.80 -0.48 -44.69
N GLY A 159 22.29 0.41 -43.83
CA GLY A 159 22.27 0.20 -42.40
C GLY A 159 22.06 1.46 -41.60
N ARG A 160 21.40 1.27 -40.46
CA ARG A 160 21.17 2.27 -39.42
C ARG A 160 21.83 1.79 -38.13
N LEU A 161 22.52 2.70 -37.44
CA LEU A 161 23.21 2.41 -36.20
C LEU A 161 22.18 2.20 -35.08
N ILE A 162 22.38 1.16 -34.28
CA ILE A 162 21.68 0.99 -33.01
C ILE A 162 22.49 1.73 -31.96
N ASP A 163 22.18 3.02 -31.79
CA ASP A 163 22.84 3.92 -30.86
C ASP A 163 21.90 4.38 -29.73
N ASP A 164 22.45 5.18 -28.81
CA ASP A 164 21.70 5.74 -27.68
C ASP A 164 20.49 6.57 -28.15
N THR A 165 20.60 7.23 -29.31
CA THR A 165 19.53 8.05 -29.91
C THR A 165 18.35 7.18 -30.34
N LEU A 166 18.62 6.08 -31.04
CA LEU A 166 17.57 5.13 -31.45
C LEU A 166 16.90 4.52 -30.21
N LEU A 167 17.67 4.09 -29.21
CA LEU A 167 17.08 3.54 -28.00
C LEU A 167 16.25 4.57 -27.23
N GLN A 168 16.66 5.85 -27.21
CA GLN A 168 15.85 6.92 -26.61
C GLN A 168 14.55 7.16 -27.38
N LYS A 169 14.58 7.10 -28.72
CA LYS A 169 13.37 7.16 -29.56
C LYS A 169 12.40 6.02 -29.21
N ILE A 170 12.91 4.79 -29.11
CA ILE A 170 12.09 3.62 -28.75
C ILE A 170 11.57 3.71 -27.31
N ALA A 171 12.38 4.20 -26.37
CA ALA A 171 11.98 4.37 -24.97
C ALA A 171 11.10 5.61 -24.71
N THR A 172 10.77 6.41 -25.74
CA THR A 172 10.05 7.66 -25.56
C THR A 172 8.68 7.43 -24.91
N GLY A 173 8.37 8.23 -23.89
CA GLY A 173 7.13 8.10 -23.12
C GLY A 173 7.15 6.98 -22.06
N SER A 174 8.28 6.31 -21.88
CA SER A 174 8.49 5.30 -20.83
C SER A 174 9.40 5.82 -19.72
N SER A 175 9.21 5.33 -18.49
CA SER A 175 10.13 5.53 -17.36
C SER A 175 11.17 4.41 -17.24
N LYS A 176 11.23 3.52 -18.22
CA LYS A 176 12.13 2.35 -18.27
C LYS A 176 13.38 2.70 -19.07
N TYR A 177 14.50 2.09 -18.71
CA TYR A 177 15.76 2.20 -19.44
C TYR A 177 15.96 1.00 -20.36
N LEU A 178 16.68 1.22 -21.46
CA LEU A 178 17.06 0.20 -22.42
C LEU A 178 18.58 0.12 -22.49
N LEU A 179 19.10 -1.09 -22.53
CA LEU A 179 20.49 -1.40 -22.85
C LEU A 179 20.48 -2.36 -24.04
N ALA A 180 21.38 -2.13 -24.99
CA ALA A 180 21.66 -3.06 -26.07
C ALA A 180 23.07 -3.61 -25.87
N LEU A 181 23.20 -4.95 -25.90
CA LEU A 181 24.46 -5.63 -25.68
C LEU A 181 24.76 -6.62 -26.81
N VAL A 182 26.02 -6.68 -27.20
CA VAL A 182 26.57 -7.72 -28.09
C VAL A 182 27.78 -8.33 -27.40
N ASP A 183 27.85 -9.67 -27.35
CA ASP A 183 28.88 -10.41 -26.62
C ASP A 183 29.08 -9.91 -25.17
N ASN A 184 27.96 -9.58 -24.49
CA ASN A 184 27.93 -9.04 -23.13
C ASN A 184 28.61 -7.66 -22.95
N GLN A 185 28.89 -6.94 -24.04
CA GLN A 185 29.34 -5.54 -24.02
C GLN A 185 28.20 -4.61 -24.40
N VAL A 186 28.00 -3.55 -23.62
CA VAL A 186 26.98 -2.52 -23.91
C VAL A 186 27.41 -1.74 -25.15
N THR A 187 26.60 -1.79 -26.21
CA THR A 187 26.80 -1.06 -27.46
C THR A 187 25.97 0.22 -27.54
N ALA A 188 24.82 0.25 -26.86
CA ALA A 188 23.96 1.44 -26.72
C ALA A 188 23.15 1.40 -25.42
N THR A 189 22.80 2.57 -24.88
CA THR A 189 21.99 2.69 -23.66
C THR A 189 21.16 3.98 -23.59
N THR A 190 20.02 3.91 -22.89
CA THR A 190 19.27 5.11 -22.46
C THR A 190 19.56 5.51 -21.02
N LEU A 191 20.36 4.73 -20.29
CA LEU A 191 20.81 5.09 -18.96
C LEU A 191 21.87 6.19 -19.09
N SER A 192 21.84 7.20 -18.22
CA SER A 192 22.90 8.22 -18.19
C SER A 192 24.27 7.55 -18.03
N ALA A 193 25.22 7.90 -18.90
CA ALA A 193 26.51 7.22 -19.07
C ALA A 193 27.29 7.07 -17.75
N GLY A 194 26.99 6.00 -17.01
CA GLY A 194 27.77 5.48 -15.91
C GLY A 194 28.62 4.32 -16.40
N LYS A 195 29.76 4.08 -15.74
CA LYS A 195 30.55 2.88 -16.02
C LYS A 195 29.74 1.67 -15.58
N PHE A 196 29.16 0.93 -16.54
CA PHE A 196 28.54 -0.36 -16.27
C PHE A 196 29.63 -1.28 -15.69
N PRO A 197 29.45 -1.83 -14.47
CA PRO A 197 30.45 -2.71 -13.91
C PRO A 197 30.61 -3.92 -14.84
N LEU A 198 31.85 -4.21 -15.24
CA LEU A 198 32.23 -5.35 -16.10
C LEU A 198 31.75 -6.71 -15.57
N THR A 199 31.33 -6.78 -14.30
CA THR A 199 30.86 -7.97 -13.59
C THR A 199 29.34 -8.14 -13.62
N TRP A 200 28.57 -7.15 -14.07
CA TRP A 200 27.11 -7.30 -14.12
C TRP A 200 26.71 -8.26 -15.24
N GLN A 201 25.86 -9.23 -14.89
CA GLN A 201 25.26 -10.15 -15.85
C GLN A 201 23.77 -9.82 -15.98
N PRO A 202 23.30 -9.52 -17.20
CA PRO A 202 21.88 -9.33 -17.44
C PRO A 202 21.11 -10.64 -17.19
N PRO A 203 19.81 -10.56 -16.86
CA PRO A 203 18.99 -11.76 -16.79
C PRO A 203 18.97 -12.46 -18.15
N GLY A 204 18.93 -13.79 -18.13
CA GLY A 204 18.89 -14.58 -19.36
C GLY A 204 17.64 -14.27 -20.20
N PRO A 205 17.73 -14.37 -21.54
CA PRO A 205 16.60 -14.08 -22.42
C PRO A 205 15.44 -15.07 -22.28
N ASP A 206 15.71 -16.28 -21.77
CA ASP A 206 14.71 -17.32 -21.54
C ASP A 206 13.88 -17.07 -20.27
N ASN A 207 14.22 -16.06 -19.47
CA ASN A 207 13.46 -15.72 -18.27
C ASN A 207 12.06 -15.21 -18.66
N ILE A 208 11.03 -15.97 -18.27
CA ILE A 208 9.63 -15.64 -18.56
C ILE A 208 9.22 -14.32 -17.89
N TYR A 209 9.72 -14.05 -16.68
CA TYR A 209 9.34 -12.87 -15.89
C TYR A 209 10.49 -11.91 -15.67
N ALA A 210 10.18 -10.63 -15.54
CA ALA A 210 11.15 -9.64 -15.07
C ALA A 210 11.63 -10.00 -13.65
N SER A 211 12.95 -10.01 -13.48
CA SER A 211 13.61 -10.39 -12.22
C SER A 211 14.35 -9.21 -11.63
N ARG A 212 14.51 -9.18 -10.31
CA ARG A 212 15.33 -8.17 -9.65
C ARG A 212 16.79 -8.35 -10.07
N SER A 213 17.44 -7.25 -10.44
CA SER A 213 18.84 -7.18 -10.82
C SER A 213 19.47 -5.93 -10.21
N GLN A 214 20.71 -6.05 -9.75
CA GLN A 214 21.44 -4.94 -9.17
C GLN A 214 22.47 -4.44 -10.17
N LEU A 215 22.36 -3.16 -10.54
CA LEU A 215 23.29 -2.48 -11.43
C LEU A 215 23.94 -1.32 -10.68
N GLY A 216 25.21 -1.51 -10.31
CA GLY A 216 25.91 -0.60 -9.38
C GLY A 216 25.24 -0.60 -8.00
N ASP A 217 24.95 0.59 -7.48
CA ASP A 217 24.27 0.76 -6.18
C ASP A 217 22.75 0.78 -6.28
N GLN A 218 22.19 0.64 -7.49
CA GLN A 218 20.75 0.71 -7.72
C GLN A 218 20.16 -0.65 -8.09
N GLN A 219 18.95 -0.90 -7.60
CA GLN A 219 18.19 -2.09 -7.94
C GLN A 219 17.15 -1.79 -9.02
N TYR A 220 17.01 -2.73 -9.95
CA TYR A 220 16.11 -2.67 -11.09
C TYR A 220 15.31 -3.97 -11.19
N PHE A 221 14.09 -3.89 -11.70
CA PHE A 221 13.49 -5.02 -12.40
C PHE A 221 14.06 -5.08 -13.80
N ALA A 222 14.61 -6.22 -14.16
CA ALA A 222 15.26 -6.43 -15.44
C ALA A 222 14.57 -7.56 -16.21
N LYS A 223 14.32 -7.31 -17.49
CA LYS A 223 13.88 -8.32 -18.48
C LYS A 223 14.78 -8.19 -19.69
N SER A 224 15.17 -9.33 -20.25
CA SER A 224 15.99 -9.36 -21.45
C SER A 224 15.26 -10.14 -22.54
N PHE A 225 15.53 -9.77 -23.79
CA PHE A 225 15.15 -10.54 -24.96
C PHE A 225 16.24 -10.39 -26.03
N VAL A 226 16.29 -11.33 -26.96
CA VAL A 226 17.28 -11.32 -28.04
C VAL A 226 16.61 -10.93 -29.34
N ILE A 227 17.21 -9.96 -30.03
CA ILE A 227 16.94 -9.70 -31.44
C ILE A 227 17.98 -10.50 -32.22
N ALA A 228 17.51 -11.55 -32.88
CA ALA A 228 18.38 -12.44 -33.65
C ALA A 228 18.63 -11.88 -35.05
N GLY A 229 19.90 -11.81 -35.44
CA GLY A 229 20.35 -11.69 -36.82
C GLY A 229 21.06 -12.97 -37.26
N SER A 230 21.36 -13.05 -38.55
CA SER A 230 22.18 -14.11 -39.14
C SER A 230 23.67 -13.93 -38.81
N SER A 231 24.15 -12.68 -38.75
CA SER A 231 25.57 -12.37 -38.50
C SER A 231 25.85 -12.04 -37.03
N ALA A 232 24.90 -11.44 -36.32
CA ALA A 232 25.03 -11.11 -34.90
C ALA A 232 23.69 -11.23 -34.16
N SER A 233 23.75 -11.36 -32.83
CA SER A 233 22.59 -11.27 -31.95
C SER A 233 22.72 -10.07 -31.03
N LEU A 234 21.61 -9.38 -30.80
CA LEU A 234 21.54 -8.23 -29.91
C LEU A 234 20.70 -8.59 -28.69
N LEU A 235 21.34 -8.66 -27.52
CA LEU A 235 20.64 -8.78 -26.26
C LEU A 235 20.12 -7.40 -25.85
N THR A 236 18.81 -7.24 -25.82
CA THR A 236 18.17 -6.01 -25.36
C THR A 236 17.68 -6.22 -23.93
N VAL A 237 18.10 -5.35 -23.02
CA VAL A 237 17.74 -5.41 -21.60
C VAL A 237 16.94 -4.19 -21.22
N ILE A 238 15.80 -4.42 -20.60
CA ILE A 238 14.91 -3.41 -20.07
C ILE A 238 15.16 -3.33 -18.58
N LEU A 239 15.35 -2.11 -18.06
CA LEU A 239 15.53 -1.86 -16.64
C LEU A 239 14.44 -0.92 -16.13
N TYR A 240 13.72 -1.34 -15.10
CA TYR A 240 12.75 -0.52 -14.37
C TYR A 240 13.25 -0.25 -12.95
N PRO A 241 13.50 1.01 -12.56
CA PRO A 241 14.11 1.33 -11.27
C PRO A 241 13.20 0.99 -10.08
N ILE A 242 13.69 0.19 -9.14
CA ILE A 242 12.96 -0.18 -7.92
C ILE A 242 12.81 1.01 -6.96
N THR A 243 13.62 2.05 -7.06
CA THR A 243 13.45 3.24 -6.20
C THR A 243 12.08 3.91 -6.38
N VAL A 244 11.46 3.78 -7.56
CA VAL A 244 10.08 4.23 -7.83
C VAL A 244 9.06 3.43 -7.01
N LEU A 245 9.34 2.15 -6.75
CA LEU A 245 8.53 1.26 -5.90
C LEU A 245 8.54 1.71 -4.44
N GLU A 246 9.73 1.95 -3.88
CA GLU A 246 9.88 2.28 -2.47
C GLU A 246 9.17 3.59 -2.11
N ALA A 247 9.27 4.60 -2.97
CA ALA A 247 8.58 5.87 -2.78
C ALA A 247 7.05 5.71 -2.77
N ALA A 248 6.50 4.92 -3.70
CA ALA A 248 5.06 4.66 -3.77
C ALA A 248 4.55 3.90 -2.53
N VAL A 249 5.30 2.89 -2.10
CA VAL A 249 4.97 2.09 -0.91
C VAL A 249 5.06 2.93 0.37
N GLN A 250 6.09 3.77 0.53
CA GLN A 250 6.22 4.67 1.68
C GLN A 250 5.05 5.64 1.80
N VAL A 251 4.62 6.27 0.70
CA VAL A 251 3.47 7.18 0.68
C VAL A 251 2.19 6.45 1.04
N LEU A 252 2.00 5.21 0.57
CA LEU A 252 0.85 4.39 0.93
C LEU A 252 0.82 4.09 2.44
N TRP A 253 1.95 3.64 3.01
CA TRP A 253 2.06 3.35 4.44
C TRP A 253 1.79 4.57 5.31
N LEU A 254 2.27 5.74 4.89
CA LEU A 254 2.02 7.00 5.58
C LEU A 254 0.52 7.35 5.56
N ARG A 255 -0.16 7.18 4.42
CA ARG A 255 -1.62 7.40 4.31
C ARG A 255 -2.42 6.42 5.17
N LEU A 256 -2.07 5.13 5.15
CA LEU A 256 -2.71 4.12 6.00
C LEU A 256 -2.46 4.40 7.49
N GLY A 257 -1.25 4.84 7.85
CA GLY A 257 -0.90 5.26 9.20
C GLY A 257 -1.74 6.43 9.70
N ILE A 258 -1.91 7.47 8.87
CA ILE A 258 -2.77 8.62 9.19
C ILE A 258 -4.22 8.18 9.36
N LEU A 259 -4.76 7.35 8.44
CA LEU A 259 -6.14 6.87 8.53
C LEU A 259 -6.37 6.04 9.80
N PHE A 260 -5.41 5.18 10.16
CA PHE A 260 -5.46 4.40 11.40
C PHE A 260 -5.41 5.29 12.64
N LEU A 261 -4.53 6.30 12.66
CA LEU A 261 -4.41 7.24 13.77
C LEU A 261 -5.70 8.04 13.98
N LEU A 262 -6.31 8.53 12.88
CA LEU A 262 -7.59 9.23 12.91
C LEU A 262 -8.71 8.32 13.43
N GLY A 263 -8.83 7.11 12.89
CA GLY A 263 -9.83 6.13 13.34
C GLY A 263 -9.68 5.77 14.82
N SER A 264 -8.46 5.50 15.27
CA SER A 264 -8.16 5.19 16.68
C SER A 264 -8.50 6.35 17.62
N THR A 265 -8.22 7.58 17.19
CA THR A 265 -8.53 8.80 17.94
C THR A 265 -10.04 8.99 18.09
N ILE A 266 -10.80 8.80 16.99
CA ILE A 266 -12.27 8.89 17.00
C ILE A 266 -12.87 7.83 17.92
N ILE A 267 -12.44 6.57 17.80
CA ILE A 267 -12.94 5.47 18.65
C ILE A 267 -12.63 5.74 20.12
N SER A 268 -11.42 6.23 20.43
CA SER A 268 -11.03 6.58 21.81
C SER A 268 -11.87 7.74 22.37
N LEU A 269 -12.13 8.77 21.56
CA LEU A 269 -13.00 9.89 21.93
C LEU A 269 -14.44 9.43 22.20
N VAL A 270 -15.02 8.66 21.28
CA VAL A 270 -16.39 8.14 21.40
C VAL A 270 -16.51 7.21 22.60
N GLY A 271 -15.58 6.27 22.77
CA GLY A 271 -15.55 5.36 23.92
C GLY A 271 -15.40 6.11 25.24
N GLY A 272 -14.54 7.13 25.28
CA GLY A 272 -14.38 8.02 26.44
C GLY A 272 -15.65 8.83 26.75
N CYS A 273 -16.34 9.33 25.73
CA CYS A 273 -17.63 10.01 25.87
C CYS A 273 -18.69 9.07 26.45
N ILE A 274 -18.88 7.89 25.86
CA ILE A 274 -19.87 6.89 26.33
C ILE A 274 -19.57 6.46 27.77
N ALA A 275 -18.30 6.21 28.09
CA ALA A 275 -17.91 5.84 29.45
C ALA A 275 -18.25 6.92 30.49
N ARG A 276 -18.15 8.21 30.11
CA ARG A 276 -18.48 9.34 30.99
C ARG A 276 -19.97 9.66 31.04
N SER A 277 -20.70 9.52 29.93
CA SER A 277 -22.13 9.90 29.87
C SER A 277 -23.07 8.79 30.32
N LEU A 278 -22.74 7.52 30.08
CA LEU A 278 -23.60 6.39 30.46
C LEU A 278 -22.98 5.58 31.60
N THR A 279 -21.77 5.04 31.40
CA THR A 279 -21.20 4.04 32.31
C THR A 279 -20.93 4.60 33.71
N GLN A 280 -20.33 5.78 33.82
CA GLN A 280 -20.04 6.40 35.13
C GLN A 280 -21.30 6.75 35.93
N PRO A 281 -22.31 7.43 35.38
CA PRO A 281 -23.56 7.70 36.11
C PRO A 281 -24.32 6.44 36.53
N ILE A 282 -24.37 5.41 35.67
CA ILE A 282 -25.00 4.12 36.01
C ILE A 282 -24.25 3.47 37.18
N LEU A 283 -22.92 3.41 37.15
CA LEU A 283 -22.13 2.87 38.27
C LEU A 283 -22.33 3.67 39.57
N LYS A 284 -22.45 5.00 39.48
CA LYS A 284 -22.76 5.84 40.64
C LYS A 284 -24.14 5.50 41.19
N LEU A 285 -25.16 5.42 40.33
CA LEU A 285 -26.52 5.09 40.74
C LEU A 285 -26.57 3.71 41.40
N THR A 286 -25.90 2.70 40.83
CA THR A 286 -25.80 1.36 41.43
C THR A 286 -25.20 1.41 42.83
N ARG A 287 -24.10 2.15 43.04
CA ARG A 287 -23.48 2.32 44.37
C ARG A 287 -24.43 3.01 45.36
N MET A 288 -25.11 4.08 44.93
CA MET A 288 -26.06 4.80 45.78
C MET A 288 -27.26 3.94 46.16
N THR A 289 -27.78 3.13 45.23
CA THR A 289 -28.85 2.17 45.51
C THR A 289 -28.43 1.13 46.53
N GLN A 290 -27.19 0.65 46.48
CA GLN A 290 -26.65 -0.27 47.48
C GLN A 290 -26.52 0.37 48.87
N GLN A 291 -26.15 1.65 48.96
CA GLN A 291 -26.13 2.38 50.23
C GLN A 291 -27.55 2.58 50.79
N LEU A 292 -28.51 2.93 49.93
CA LEU A 292 -29.92 3.05 50.31
C LEU A 292 -30.48 1.72 50.83
N ALA A 293 -30.14 0.60 50.17
CA ALA A 293 -30.53 -0.73 50.60
C ALA A 293 -29.92 -1.13 51.96
N ASN A 294 -28.74 -0.60 52.29
CA ASN A 294 -28.08 -0.80 53.57
C ASN A 294 -28.61 0.13 54.68
N GLY A 295 -29.63 0.94 54.41
CA GLY A 295 -30.32 1.78 55.39
C GLY A 295 -29.93 3.26 55.39
N ASP A 296 -28.99 3.69 54.55
CA ASP A 296 -28.65 5.12 54.42
C ASP A 296 -29.64 5.82 53.48
N THR A 297 -30.68 6.40 54.08
CA THR A 297 -31.73 7.14 53.35
C THR A 297 -31.36 8.58 53.01
N THR A 298 -30.16 9.04 53.39
CA THR A 298 -29.70 10.41 53.10
C THR A 298 -29.04 10.55 51.72
N VAL A 299 -28.70 9.42 51.10
CA VAL A 299 -28.03 9.37 49.80
C VAL A 299 -28.89 9.96 48.69
N ARG A 300 -28.30 10.81 47.84
CA ARG A 300 -28.95 11.43 46.68
C ARG A 300 -28.05 11.38 45.46
N VAL A 301 -28.65 11.19 44.29
CA VAL A 301 -27.97 11.21 42.98
C VAL A 301 -28.01 12.64 42.41
N PRO A 302 -26.89 13.19 41.93
CA PRO A 302 -26.86 14.50 41.27
C PRO A 302 -27.79 14.55 40.06
N ASN A 303 -28.67 15.56 39.99
CA ASN A 303 -29.60 15.76 38.87
C ASN A 303 -28.95 16.57 37.74
N THR A 304 -27.91 16.01 37.12
CA THR A 304 -27.23 16.62 35.97
C THR A 304 -27.61 15.87 34.70
N GLY A 305 -28.48 16.44 33.87
CA GLY A 305 -28.85 15.90 32.56
C GLY A 305 -30.35 15.90 32.25
N ARG A 306 -30.70 15.62 30.99
CA ARG A 306 -32.09 15.50 30.50
C ARG A 306 -32.37 14.16 29.80
N ASP A 307 -31.43 13.22 29.86
CA ASP A 307 -31.52 11.89 29.26
C ASP A 307 -32.23 10.87 30.17
N GLU A 308 -32.35 9.64 29.69
CA GLU A 308 -32.95 8.50 30.39
C GLU A 308 -32.24 8.20 31.71
N VAL A 309 -30.93 8.44 31.76
CA VAL A 309 -30.11 8.23 32.98
C VAL A 309 -30.45 9.28 34.05
N ALA A 310 -30.65 10.54 33.66
CA ALA A 310 -31.12 11.59 34.57
C ALA A 310 -32.56 11.35 35.04
N GLN A 311 -33.43 10.79 34.18
CA GLN A 311 -34.78 10.39 34.58
C GLN A 311 -34.73 9.29 35.66
N LEU A 312 -33.86 8.30 35.50
CA LEU A 312 -33.63 7.25 36.47
C LEU A 312 -33.10 7.82 37.81
N GLY A 313 -32.16 8.77 37.75
CA GLY A 313 -31.66 9.49 38.92
C GLY A 313 -32.74 10.25 39.69
N ARG A 314 -33.68 10.90 38.98
CA ARG A 314 -34.83 11.57 39.61
C ARG A 314 -35.78 10.60 40.28
N ALA A 315 -36.10 9.48 39.63
CA ALA A 315 -36.94 8.43 40.22
C ALA A 315 -36.29 7.81 41.47
N PHE A 316 -34.97 7.60 41.44
CA PHE A 316 -34.21 7.15 42.61
C PHE A 316 -34.32 8.13 43.78
N ASN A 317 -34.10 9.43 43.53
CA ASN A 317 -34.20 10.45 44.58
C ASN A 317 -35.60 10.52 45.20
N GLN A 318 -36.66 10.41 44.39
CA GLN A 318 -38.04 10.37 44.89
C GLN A 318 -38.28 9.16 45.81
N MET A 319 -37.76 7.98 45.44
CA MET A 319 -37.85 6.79 46.28
C MET A 319 -37.10 6.98 47.61
N ALA A 320 -35.88 7.52 47.56
CA ALA A 320 -35.09 7.80 48.75
C ALA A 320 -35.75 8.84 49.67
N GLU A 321 -36.42 9.84 49.11
CA GLU A 321 -37.24 10.82 49.84
C GLU A 321 -38.39 10.15 50.59
N GLN A 322 -39.16 9.30 49.91
CA GLN A 322 -40.29 8.59 50.51
C GLN A 322 -39.83 7.62 51.62
N LEU A 323 -38.67 6.98 51.46
CA LEU A 323 -38.07 6.13 52.50
C LEU A 323 -37.63 6.95 53.73
N ALA A 324 -36.98 8.10 53.51
CA ALA A 324 -36.58 8.99 54.60
C ALA A 324 -37.79 9.55 55.36
N GLU A 325 -38.83 9.97 54.63
CA GLU A 325 -40.07 10.47 55.20
C GLU A 325 -40.78 9.38 56.02
N ARG A 326 -40.88 8.15 55.50
CA ARG A 326 -41.41 7.00 56.26
C ARG A 326 -40.60 6.71 57.53
N GLY A 327 -39.27 6.81 57.45
CA GLY A 327 -38.39 6.67 58.62
C GLY A 327 -38.66 7.74 59.68
N PHE A 328 -38.81 9.00 59.26
CA PHE A 328 -39.13 10.13 60.14
C PHE A 328 -40.53 9.99 60.78
N LEU A 329 -41.52 9.58 59.99
CA LEU A 329 -42.87 9.29 60.49
C LEU A 329 -42.84 8.18 61.54
N ASN A 330 -42.10 7.09 61.28
CA ASN A 330 -41.95 6.00 62.24
C ASN A 330 -41.28 6.47 63.54
N GLN A 331 -40.23 7.31 63.46
CA GLN A 331 -39.62 7.91 64.64
C GLN A 331 -40.61 8.77 65.44
N LYS A 332 -41.42 9.60 64.78
CA LYS A 332 -42.46 10.39 65.45
C LYS A 332 -43.53 9.52 66.10
N ILE A 333 -43.94 8.43 65.46
CA ILE A 333 -44.90 7.47 66.04
C ILE A 333 -44.29 6.86 67.31
N GLN A 334 -43.01 6.48 67.27
CA GLN A 334 -42.31 5.94 68.43
C GLN A 334 -42.14 6.97 69.55
N GLU A 335 -41.86 8.22 69.22
CA GLU A 335 -41.76 9.31 70.19
C GLU A 335 -43.10 9.60 70.86
N LEU A 336 -44.19 9.67 70.08
CA LEU A 336 -45.55 9.80 70.61
C LEU A 336 -45.94 8.62 71.48
N GLN A 337 -45.61 7.39 71.08
CA GLN A 337 -45.85 6.20 71.89
C GLN A 337 -45.08 6.24 73.21
N ASN A 338 -43.80 6.65 73.18
CA ASN A 338 -42.99 6.81 74.38
C ASN A 338 -43.55 7.90 75.31
N ILE A 339 -44.00 9.03 74.76
CA ILE A 339 -44.64 10.10 75.53
C ILE A 339 -45.93 9.58 76.16
N LEU A 340 -46.79 8.89 75.40
CA LEU A 340 -48.02 8.31 75.91
C LEU A 340 -47.76 7.27 77.00
N GLN A 341 -46.74 6.42 76.84
CA GLN A 341 -46.32 5.48 77.87
C GLN A 341 -45.83 6.20 79.14
N ASN A 342 -45.06 7.27 79.01
CA ASN A 342 -44.60 8.05 80.15
C ASN A 342 -45.77 8.74 80.86
N LEU A 343 -46.70 9.34 80.11
CA LEU A 343 -47.91 9.94 80.67
C LEU A 343 -48.80 8.90 81.38
N GLN A 344 -48.93 7.70 80.83
CA GLN A 344 -49.63 6.61 81.52
C GLN A 344 -48.93 6.18 82.81
N LYS A 345 -47.58 6.09 82.80
CA LYS A 345 -46.81 5.82 84.02
C LYS A 345 -47.00 6.91 85.06
N ASP A 346 -46.97 8.17 84.66
CA ASP A 346 -47.18 9.33 85.54
C ASP A 346 -48.59 9.29 86.14
N GLN A 347 -49.62 8.99 85.35
CA GLN A 347 -50.98 8.80 85.85
C GLN A 347 -51.10 7.62 86.82
N ALA A 348 -50.44 6.49 86.53
CA ALA A 348 -50.44 5.34 87.43
C ALA A 348 -49.74 5.67 88.77
N GLN A 349 -48.68 6.47 88.74
CA GLN A 349 -48.02 6.96 89.95
C GLN A 349 -48.90 7.94 90.72
N LEU A 350 -49.63 8.82 90.05
CA LEU A 350 -50.59 9.74 90.69
C LEU A 350 -51.73 8.98 91.38
N ILE A 351 -52.31 7.99 90.72
CA ILE A 351 -53.35 7.13 91.34
C ILE A 351 -52.77 6.36 92.54
N HIS A 352 -51.54 5.87 92.45
CA HIS A 352 -50.91 5.14 93.55
C HIS A 352 -50.56 6.07 94.74
N THR A 353 -50.09 7.28 94.48
CA THR A 353 -49.82 8.29 95.53
C THR A 353 -51.11 8.82 96.14
N GLU A 354 -52.16 9.01 95.36
CA GLU A 354 -53.48 9.41 95.87
C GLU A 354 -54.13 8.30 96.68
N LYS A 355 -53.99 7.03 96.27
CA LYS A 355 -54.34 5.86 97.10
C LYS A 355 -53.55 5.83 98.41
N CYS A 356 -52.22 6.00 98.37
CA CYS A 356 -51.41 6.07 99.59
C CYS A 356 -51.81 7.24 100.50
N ARG A 357 -52.19 8.38 99.93
CA ARG A 357 -52.68 9.55 100.67
C ARG A 357 -54.05 9.28 101.31
N LEU A 358 -54.96 8.62 100.60
CA LEU A 358 -56.24 8.19 101.15
C LEU A 358 -56.04 7.15 102.25
N TRP A 359 -55.19 6.14 102.05
CA TRP A 359 -54.86 5.16 103.09
C TRP A 359 -54.19 5.81 104.31
N GLY A 360 -53.30 6.79 104.10
CA GLY A 360 -52.75 7.62 105.18
C GLY A 360 -53.82 8.42 105.91
N ASN A 361 -54.84 8.93 105.21
CA ASN A 361 -55.96 9.66 105.80
C ASN A 361 -56.91 8.74 106.60
N TRP A 362 -57.18 7.52 106.10
CA TRP A 362 -57.94 6.51 106.85
C TRP A 362 -57.19 6.03 108.10
N SER A 363 -55.85 6.03 108.09
CA SER A 363 -55.05 5.75 109.31
C SER A 363 -55.17 6.85 110.39
N LEU A 364 -55.40 8.10 109.98
CA LEU A 364 -55.62 9.23 110.89
C LEU A 364 -57.05 9.28 111.43
N VAL A 365 -58.05 8.82 110.66
CA VAL A 365 -59.47 8.80 111.08
C VAL A 365 -59.80 7.65 112.03
N LEU A 366 -59.06 6.53 112.00
CA LEU A 366 -59.30 5.39 112.90
C LEU A 366 -58.66 5.54 114.30
N LEU A 367 -57.90 6.61 114.59
CA LEU A 367 -57.22 6.80 115.87
C LEU A 367 -57.97 7.68 116.89
N THR A 368 -59.16 8.19 116.56
CA THR A 368 -59.91 9.09 117.46
C THR A 368 -61.35 8.65 117.71
N ASN A 369 -61.57 7.43 118.22
CA ASN A 369 -62.55 7.19 119.29
C ASN A 369 -62.50 5.75 119.87
N SER A 370 -62.05 5.67 121.12
CA SER A 370 -62.42 4.75 122.21
C SER A 370 -62.69 3.24 121.97
N ILE A 371 -61.70 2.44 122.41
CA ILE A 371 -61.62 1.04 122.92
C ILE A 371 -62.82 0.68 123.86
N PRO A 372 -63.37 -0.57 123.99
CA PRO A 372 -62.65 -1.77 124.49
C PRO A 372 -63.09 -3.23 124.10
N ARG A 373 -62.10 -4.14 124.34
CA ARG A 373 -62.09 -5.60 124.71
C ARG A 373 -63.42 -6.39 124.56
N TRP A 374 -63.45 -7.58 123.93
CA TRP A 374 -62.82 -8.85 124.32
C TRP A 374 -62.72 -9.85 123.14
N GLY A 375 -61.77 -10.80 123.20
CA GLY A 375 -61.82 -12.05 122.42
C GLY A 375 -60.47 -12.62 122.03
N GLN A 376 -59.80 -13.32 122.96
CA GLN A 376 -58.72 -14.26 122.66
C GLN A 376 -59.24 -15.41 121.78
N PHE A 377 -58.49 -15.81 120.75
CA PHE A 377 -58.16 -17.21 120.37
C PHE A 377 -57.30 -17.15 119.09
N ALA A 378 -56.02 -17.55 119.18
CA ALA A 378 -55.39 -18.68 118.45
C ALA A 378 -55.21 -18.47 116.92
N LEU A 379 -54.12 -18.86 116.24
CA LEU A 379 -53.02 -19.78 116.52
C LEU A 379 -51.89 -19.52 115.49
N LEU A 380 -50.66 -19.94 115.85
CA LEU A 380 -49.45 -20.07 115.01
C LEU A 380 -49.63 -20.91 113.74
N LEU A 381 -48.88 -20.57 112.67
CA LEU A 381 -48.08 -21.43 111.75
C LEU A 381 -47.62 -20.52 110.57
N VAL A 382 -46.47 -20.60 109.88
CA VAL A 382 -45.17 -21.30 109.95
C VAL A 382 -44.32 -20.68 108.81
N MET A 383 -43.02 -20.56 109.07
CA MET A 383 -41.83 -20.52 108.20
C MET A 383 -41.89 -20.36 106.66
N SER A 384 -40.97 -19.47 106.19
CA SER A 384 -39.96 -19.61 105.11
C SER A 384 -40.38 -19.44 103.61
N PRO A 385 -39.43 -19.40 102.63
CA PRO A 385 -39.08 -18.19 101.88
C PRO A 385 -39.21 -18.30 100.33
N VAL A 386 -39.06 -17.14 99.63
CA VAL A 386 -38.45 -16.86 98.28
C VAL A 386 -38.76 -17.83 97.11
N PRO A 387 -39.13 -17.36 95.90
CA PRO A 387 -38.24 -16.64 94.96
C PRO A 387 -38.54 -15.16 94.75
#